data_AF-A0A3B8NIW8-F1
#
_entry.id   AF-A0A3B8NIW8-F1
#
_cell.length_a   1.000
_cell.length_b   1.000
_cell.length_c   1.000
_cell.angle_alpha   90.00
_cell.angle_beta   90.00
_cell.angle_gamma   90.00
#
_symmetry.space_group_name_H-M   'P 1'
#
loop_
_entity.id
_entity.type
_entity.pdbx_description
1 polymer ?
#
loop_
_entity_poly.entity_id
_entity_poly.type
_entity_poly.pdbx_seq_one_letter_code
_entity_poly.pdbx_strand_id
1 'polypeptide(L)'
;HWLDVARYSDSNGMDENIAHPEAYRYRNYVINSFNQDKPFNQFIIEQIAGDLLPAEDPDKKREQTIAAGFLSVGPKMLACDDPDKMRRDIADEQIDTTGRAFMGMT
;
A
#
# COMPACT_ATOMS: atom_id res chain seq x y z
N HIS A 1 12.69 -6.66 5.11
CA HIS A 1 11.49 -6.61 5.97
C HIS A 1 10.50 -5.49 5.60
N TRP A 2 10.57 -4.83 4.42
CA TRP A 2 9.61 -3.78 4.07
C TRP A 2 8.17 -4.30 3.88
N LEU A 3 8.01 -5.47 3.26
CA LEU A 3 6.69 -6.05 3.00
C LEU A 3 5.93 -6.39 4.30
N ASP A 4 6.66 -6.71 5.37
CA ASP A 4 6.09 -6.93 6.70
C ASP A 4 5.53 -5.61 7.25
N VAL A 5 6.29 -4.51 7.14
CA VAL A 5 5.87 -3.16 7.55
C VAL A 5 4.68 -2.67 6.72
N ALA A 6 4.66 -2.96 5.43
CA ALA A 6 3.54 -2.64 4.56
C ALA A 6 2.33 -3.57 4.75
N ARG A 7 2.40 -4.57 5.65
CA ARG A 7 1.34 -5.57 5.89
C ARG A 7 0.90 -6.29 4.61
N TYR A 8 1.86 -6.55 3.74
CA TYR A 8 1.59 -7.19 2.47
C TYR A 8 1.11 -8.63 2.69
N SER A 9 -0.01 -8.95 2.06
CA SER A 9 -0.54 -10.29 1.91
C SER A 9 -1.21 -10.39 0.54
N ASP A 10 -1.26 -11.59 -0.03
CA ASP A 10 -2.05 -11.88 -1.23
C ASP A 10 -3.57 -11.97 -0.93
N SER A 11 -3.99 -11.66 0.30
CA SER A 11 -5.39 -11.57 0.75
C SER A 11 -5.60 -10.48 1.81
N ASN A 12 -6.86 -10.17 2.14
CA ASN A 12 -7.23 -9.18 3.15
C ASN A 12 -7.03 -9.65 4.61
N GLY A 13 -6.84 -10.94 4.87
CA GLY A 13 -6.31 -11.46 6.15
C GLY A 13 -7.10 -11.23 7.45
N MET A 14 -8.35 -10.74 7.38
CA MET A 14 -9.19 -10.46 8.56
C MET A 14 -10.32 -11.49 8.72
N ASP A 15 -11.55 -11.11 8.38
CA ASP A 15 -12.79 -11.86 8.59
C ASP A 15 -13.05 -12.85 7.46
N GLU A 16 -13.03 -12.35 6.24
CA GLU A 16 -13.00 -13.15 5.03
C GLU A 16 -11.56 -13.29 4.57
N ASN A 17 -11.20 -14.41 3.95
CA ASN A 17 -9.88 -14.59 3.31
C ASN A 17 -10.03 -14.42 1.79
N ILE A 18 -10.38 -13.22 1.37
CA ILE A 18 -10.53 -12.87 -0.04
C ILE A 18 -9.16 -12.56 -0.63
N ALA A 19 -8.83 -13.27 -1.71
CA ALA A 19 -7.60 -13.02 -2.45
C ALA A 19 -7.62 -11.62 -3.07
N HIS A 20 -6.46 -10.97 -3.07
CA HIS A 20 -6.16 -9.75 -3.81
C HIS A 20 -5.36 -10.15 -5.06
N PRO A 21 -6.02 -10.40 -6.22
CA PRO A 21 -5.35 -11.01 -7.37
C PRO A 21 -4.19 -10.19 -7.92
N GLU A 22 -4.22 -8.87 -7.68
CA GLU A 22 -3.22 -7.93 -8.17
C GLU A 22 -2.21 -7.49 -7.09
N ALA A 23 -2.27 -8.03 -5.86
CA ALA A 23 -1.38 -7.63 -4.76
C ALA A 23 0.10 -7.83 -5.11
N TYR A 24 0.43 -8.91 -5.84
CA TYR A 24 1.79 -9.20 -6.29
C TYR A 24 2.46 -8.05 -7.05
N ARG A 25 1.69 -7.15 -7.67
CA ARG A 25 2.23 -5.96 -8.35
C ARG A 25 2.92 -5.02 -7.38
N TYR A 26 2.34 -4.79 -6.20
CA TYR A 26 2.94 -3.98 -5.16
C TYR A 26 4.24 -4.63 -4.63
N ARG A 27 4.22 -5.95 -4.38
CA ARG A 27 5.43 -6.70 -4.01
C ARG A 27 6.54 -6.52 -5.05
N ASN A 28 6.21 -6.69 -6.33
CA ASN A 28 7.17 -6.55 -7.41
C ASN A 28 7.69 -5.11 -7.52
N TYR A 29 6.84 -4.10 -7.32
CA TYR A 29 7.25 -2.70 -7.26
C TYR A 29 8.27 -2.45 -6.14
N VAL A 30 8.03 -2.99 -4.94
CA VAL A 30 8.96 -2.87 -3.80
C VAL A 30 10.31 -3.52 -4.16
N ILE A 31 10.29 -4.77 -4.63
CA ILE A 31 11.51 -5.50 -5.03
C ILE A 31 12.29 -4.72 -6.10
N ASN A 32 11.61 -4.25 -7.14
CA ASN A 32 12.24 -3.50 -8.22
C ASN A 32 12.80 -2.16 -7.74
N SER A 33 12.10 -1.45 -6.84
CA SER A 33 12.57 -0.17 -6.29
C SER A 33 13.87 -0.33 -5.52
N PHE A 34 14.01 -1.41 -4.74
CA PHE A 34 15.27 -1.72 -4.06
C PHE A 34 16.36 -2.17 -5.02
N ASN A 35 16.03 -3.05 -5.99
CA ASN A 35 17.02 -3.54 -6.97
C ASN A 35 17.56 -2.44 -7.90
N GLN A 36 16.83 -1.33 -8.07
CA GLN A 36 17.22 -0.19 -8.90
C GLN A 36 17.80 0.96 -8.08
N ASP A 37 18.06 0.75 -6.78
CA ASP A 37 18.55 1.80 -5.86
C ASP A 37 17.69 3.08 -5.91
N LYS A 38 16.36 2.92 -5.98
CA LYS A 38 15.44 4.06 -6.03
C LYS A 38 15.70 4.96 -4.83
N PRO A 39 15.87 6.28 -5.03
CA PRO A 39 16.05 7.22 -3.94
C PRO A 39 14.94 7.05 -2.88
N PHE A 40 15.33 6.91 -1.62
CA PHE A 40 14.39 6.59 -0.54
C PHE A 40 13.28 7.63 -0.40
N ASN A 41 13.59 8.91 -0.59
CA ASN A 41 12.60 9.99 -0.63
C ASN A 41 11.56 9.78 -1.74
N GLN A 42 11.99 9.39 -2.95
CA GLN A 42 11.08 9.10 -4.06
C GLN A 42 10.21 7.88 -3.75
N PHE A 43 10.82 6.83 -3.19
CA PHE A 43 10.10 5.63 -2.76
C PHE A 43 8.98 5.97 -1.77
N ILE A 44 9.25 6.79 -0.74
CA ILE A 44 8.24 7.23 0.23
C ILE A 44 7.13 8.04 -0.44
N ILE A 45 7.48 9.01 -1.29
CA ILE A 45 6.50 9.86 -1.97
C ILE A 45 5.58 9.02 -2.84
N GLU A 46 6.12 8.06 -3.60
CA GLU A 46 5.33 7.16 -4.44
C GLU A 46 4.38 6.27 -3.61
N GLN A 47 4.78 5.86 -2.39
CA GLN A 47 3.94 5.06 -1.50
C GLN A 47 2.71 5.82 -0.98
N ILE A 48 2.85 7.13 -0.72
CA ILE A 48 1.80 7.96 -0.12
C ILE A 48 0.94 8.68 -1.19
N ALA A 49 1.55 9.08 -2.31
CA ALA A 49 0.92 9.97 -3.28
C ALA A 49 1.16 9.57 -4.74
N GLY A 50 1.58 8.32 -5.01
CA GLY A 50 1.95 7.89 -6.35
C GLY A 50 0.86 8.09 -7.41
N ASP A 51 -0.41 7.87 -7.07
CA ASP A 51 -1.55 8.13 -7.95
C ASP A 51 -1.76 9.62 -8.27
N LEU A 52 -1.27 10.53 -7.42
CA LEU A 52 -1.33 11.98 -7.59
C LEU A 52 -0.11 12.56 -8.31
N LEU A 53 0.98 11.80 -8.45
CA LEU A 53 2.18 12.28 -9.12
C LEU A 53 1.95 12.48 -10.64
N PRO A 54 2.56 13.52 -11.23
CA PRO A 54 2.61 13.65 -12.68
C PRO A 54 3.50 12.54 -13.27
N ALA A 55 3.11 12.04 -14.44
CA ALA A 55 3.88 11.10 -15.24
C ALA A 55 3.71 11.45 -16.71
N GLU A 56 4.83 11.56 -17.42
CA GLU A 56 4.85 11.82 -18.87
C GLU A 56 4.66 10.53 -19.70
N ASP A 57 4.94 9.38 -19.09
CA ASP A 57 4.88 8.06 -19.72
C ASP A 57 3.85 7.15 -19.01
N PRO A 58 3.00 6.41 -19.75
CA PRO A 58 2.04 5.46 -19.18
C PRO A 58 2.64 4.38 -18.27
N ASP A 59 3.86 3.89 -18.56
CA ASP A 59 4.49 2.88 -17.72
C ASP A 59 4.90 3.48 -16.36
N LYS A 60 5.44 4.71 -16.37
CA LYS A 60 5.70 5.44 -15.13
C LYS A 60 4.43 5.72 -14.34
N LYS A 61 3.33 6.11 -15.00
CA LYS A 61 2.05 6.33 -14.31
C LYS A 61 1.56 5.06 -13.61
N ARG A 62 1.65 3.92 -14.32
CA ARG A 62 1.28 2.63 -13.76
C ARG A 62 2.15 2.24 -12.57
N GLU A 63 3.46 2.46 -12.66
CA GLU A 63 4.39 2.21 -11.55
C GLU A 63 4.00 3.03 -10.31
N GLN A 64 3.75 4.33 -10.47
CA GLN A 64 3.37 5.21 -9.36
C GLN A 64 2.00 4.83 -8.77
N THR A 65 1.02 4.46 -9.60
CA THR A 65 -0.28 3.95 -9.10
C THR A 65 -0.12 2.65 -8.30
N ILE A 66 0.76 1.73 -8.76
CA ILE A 66 1.06 0.50 -8.02
C ILE A 66 1.71 0.81 -6.68
N ALA A 67 2.57 1.83 -6.62
CA ALA A 67 3.24 2.24 -5.39
C ALA A 67 2.25 2.69 -4.30
N ALA A 68 1.19 3.42 -4.67
CA ALA A 68 0.08 3.79 -3.79
C ALA A 68 -0.70 2.57 -3.25
N GLY A 69 -0.41 1.37 -3.78
CA GLY A 69 -0.84 0.09 -3.21
C GLY A 69 -0.49 -0.07 -1.73
N PHE A 70 0.52 0.65 -1.20
CA PHE A 70 0.82 0.74 0.23
C PHE A 70 -0.38 1.06 1.12
N LEU A 71 -1.22 2.01 0.67
CA LEU A 71 -2.44 2.42 1.37
C LEU A 71 -3.60 1.45 1.13
N SER A 72 -3.44 0.52 0.19
CA SER A 72 -4.49 -0.41 -0.23
C SER A 72 -4.29 -1.82 0.29
N VAL A 73 -3.06 -2.25 0.50
CA VAL A 73 -2.72 -3.54 1.11
C VAL A 73 -2.88 -3.45 2.63
N GLY A 74 -3.19 -4.59 3.24
CA GLY A 74 -3.42 -4.68 4.67
C GLY A 74 -4.82 -5.18 5.04
N PRO A 75 -5.06 -5.38 6.34
CA PRO A 75 -6.30 -5.92 6.85
C PRO A 75 -7.54 -5.09 6.49
N LYS A 76 -8.60 -5.74 6.00
CA LYS A 76 -9.91 -5.13 5.77
C LYS A 76 -11.02 -6.05 6.25
N MET A 77 -11.94 -5.51 7.06
CA MET A 77 -13.15 -6.19 7.51
C MET A 77 -14.22 -6.09 6.42
N LEU A 78 -14.27 -7.07 5.53
CA LEU A 78 -15.12 -7.05 4.34
C LEU A 78 -16.58 -7.41 4.63
N ALA A 79 -16.86 -8.13 5.72
CA ALA A 79 -18.20 -8.44 6.21
C ALA A 79 -18.81 -7.27 7.02
N CYS A 80 -18.21 -6.08 7.01
CA CYS A 80 -18.78 -4.91 7.66
C CYS A 80 -19.98 -4.38 6.85
N ASP A 81 -21.19 -4.50 7.41
CA ASP A 81 -22.42 -4.01 6.78
C ASP A 81 -22.55 -2.47 6.77
N ASP A 82 -21.78 -1.77 7.63
CA ASP A 82 -21.77 -0.30 7.70
C ASP A 82 -20.62 0.27 6.85
N PRO A 83 -20.91 0.87 5.68
CA PRO A 83 -19.88 1.38 4.78
C PRO A 83 -19.13 2.59 5.35
N ASP A 84 -19.75 3.38 6.23
CA ASP A 84 -19.10 4.55 6.83
C ASP A 84 -18.16 4.14 7.94
N LYS A 85 -18.54 3.12 8.73
CA LYS A 85 -17.61 2.48 9.66
C LYS A 85 -16.42 1.87 8.92
N MET A 86 -16.66 1.10 7.86
CA MET A 86 -15.58 0.46 7.09
C MET A 86 -14.60 1.50 6.53
N ARG A 87 -15.08 2.63 6.00
CA ARG A 87 -14.20 3.72 5.52
C ARG A 87 -13.33 4.31 6.64
N ARG A 88 -13.89 4.49 7.84
CA ARG A 88 -13.14 5.01 8.99
C ARG A 88 -12.11 4.01 9.50
N ASP A 89 -12.45 2.72 9.54
CA ASP A 89 -11.53 1.65 9.94
C ASP A 89 -10.37 1.54 8.94
N ILE A 90 -10.63 1.65 7.63
CA ILE A 90 -9.58 1.70 6.60
C ILE A 90 -8.69 2.94 6.79
N ALA A 91 -9.27 4.10 7.06
CA ALA A 91 -8.49 5.32 7.28
C ALA A 91 -7.61 5.23 8.54
N ASP A 92 -8.15 4.67 9.64
CA ASP A 92 -7.42 4.42 10.87
C ASP A 92 -6.23 3.46 10.64
N GLU A 93 -6.47 2.38 9.91
CA GLU A 93 -5.46 1.40 9.50
C GLU A 93 -4.35 2.04 8.66
N GLN A 94 -4.69 2.90 7.70
CA GLN A 94 -3.72 3.63 6.88
C GLN A 94 -2.89 4.61 7.71
N ILE A 95 -3.52 5.32 8.66
CA ILE A 95 -2.85 6.26 9.56
C ILE A 95 -1.86 5.52 10.48
N ASP A 96 -2.30 4.43 11.11
CA ASP A 96 -1.46 3.62 12.00
C ASP A 96 -0.20 3.14 11.26
N THR A 97 -0.33 2.56 10.07
CA THR A 97 0.83 2.04 9.36
C THR A 97 1.72 3.08 8.73
N THR A 98 1.17 4.17 8.23
CA THR A 98 2.01 5.32 7.83
C THR A 98 2.82 5.82 9.03
N GLY A 99 2.18 5.86 10.21
CA GLY A 99 2.80 6.21 11.46
C GLY A 99 3.94 5.29 11.90
N ARG A 100 3.70 3.98 11.89
CA ARG A 100 4.72 2.97 12.22
C ARG A 100 5.86 2.96 11.20
N ALA A 101 5.55 3.06 9.91
CA ALA A 101 6.53 2.98 8.84
C ALA A 101 7.48 4.18 8.78
N PHE A 102 6.98 5.40 9.02
CA PHE A 102 7.75 6.63 8.76
C PHE A 102 8.04 7.47 10.00
N MET A 103 7.22 7.37 11.05
CA MET A 103 7.34 8.21 12.25
C MET A 103 7.90 7.46 13.47
N GLY A 104 8.25 6.17 13.32
CA GLY A 104 8.85 5.38 14.40
C GLY A 104 7.90 5.07 15.55
N MET A 105 6.58 5.11 15.30
CA MET A 105 5.58 4.71 16.29
C MET A 105 5.57 3.18 16.44
N THR A 106 5.46 2.69 17.68
CA THR A 106 5.35 1.26 18.01
C THR A 106 3.99 0.92 18.58
#